data_AF-A0A8C6D4T5-F1
#
_entry.id   AF-A0A8C6D4T5-F1
#
_cell.length_a   1.000
_cell.length_b   1.000
_cell.length_c   1.000
_cell.angle_alpha   90.00
_cell.angle_beta   90.00
_cell.angle_gamma   90.00
#
_symmetry.space_group_name_H-M   'P 1'
#
loop_
_entity.id
_entity.type
_entity.pdbx_description
1 polymer ?
#
loop_
_entity_poly.entity_id
_entity_poly.type
_entity_poly.pdbx_seq_one_letter_code
_entity_poly.pdbx_strand_id
1 'polypeptide(L)'
;AAILIGEPIATCLSPSVYDIVCKLGFEVRENCDISSIVTQNGDICWKKITDCVVYTESAQGLDHRESVRLLGPVCRAVHLHLSSLPKGQFEMQYAPALQWTGVPELFPEILDALRSLDPPSISLSLMKLTSCLERALGDVYLLIDKDCPFLLRDLLASEELAQVFGQPVMDVLQVFVGSPRGLNLRNVLWHGFAAPQEVPPKYCSMMVVLTAGLGQLLKGYLQRTNFTLAHRPFLTLTSVEDLIVFPDVTSEVLSVLEEVIKKSTFILKIMLPYWEVALSKLKSHRFADCAILLLVQLETGLRKVFAEVNGCPKRLLTAESTALYTTFDILAKHLNDGKINQLPLFLGEPAMEFLWDFLNHQEGPCLRDRLSHGEISLPEFPKEVASQLLAFSFVLLLRFIDEDLFAVFKEKAAVRSLMNLAITYVSRCHPASQLKKQVLSCEGSLGAWPLLPLPEEAEREPVRSEGDSETDACSALITEIVAELCCHVPETHRAAHLAGPLPPEDMKLLSPMLYLILLLIALELINIHMVLGKNASEYQQYLRFFKCVLQYTENLAAYSNQNKWDEAVHLSHAVLLKMWAFIEKKQMLIHLAEKSTSKVV
;
A
#
# COMPACT_ATOMS: atom_id res chain seq x y z
N ALA A 1 4.94 -8.51 29.78
CA ALA A 1 6.35 -8.13 30.05
C ALA A 1 6.35 -6.64 30.33
N ALA A 2 6.85 -6.21 31.50
CA ALA A 2 6.85 -4.82 31.90
C ALA A 2 7.83 -4.02 31.02
N ILE A 3 7.32 -3.02 30.31
CA ILE A 3 8.09 -2.10 29.48
C ILE A 3 8.95 -1.25 30.41
N LEU A 4 10.28 -1.41 30.33
CA LEU A 4 11.23 -0.65 31.13
C LEU A 4 11.15 0.84 30.75
N ILE A 5 10.74 1.69 31.70
CA ILE A 5 10.67 3.14 31.53
C ILE A 5 12.09 3.70 31.46
N GLY A 6 12.65 3.77 30.25
CA GLY A 6 13.90 4.48 29.98
C GLY A 6 13.74 6.00 30.06
N GLU A 7 14.86 6.73 30.07
CA GLU A 7 14.87 8.19 29.98
C GLU A 7 13.97 8.69 28.84
N PRO A 8 13.25 9.81 29.03
CA PRO A 8 12.37 10.34 28.00
C PRO A 8 13.16 10.68 26.74
N ILE A 9 12.79 10.05 25.62
CA ILE A 9 13.36 10.33 24.31
C ILE A 9 13.04 11.79 23.94
N ALA A 10 14.09 12.62 23.82
CA ALA A 10 13.96 14.04 23.50
C ALA A 10 13.92 14.32 22.00
N THR A 11 14.51 13.43 21.18
CA THR A 11 14.53 13.51 19.72
C THR A 11 14.69 12.12 19.10
N CYS A 12 14.13 11.91 17.91
CA CYS A 12 14.40 10.73 17.07
C CYS A 12 15.29 11.09 15.87
N LEU A 13 16.03 12.21 15.94
CA LEU A 13 17.07 12.57 14.98
C LEU A 13 18.43 12.24 15.60
N SER A 14 19.34 11.62 14.84
CA SER A 14 20.71 11.45 15.33
C SER A 14 21.40 12.81 15.44
N PRO A 15 22.47 12.96 16.24
CA PRO A 15 23.09 14.28 16.47
C PRO A 15 23.47 15.02 15.19
N SER A 16 23.92 14.30 14.15
CA SER A 16 24.26 14.90 12.85
C SER A 16 23.02 15.37 12.08
N VAL A 17 21.95 14.58 12.07
CA VAL A 17 20.69 14.94 11.41
C VAL A 17 20.00 16.09 12.14
N TYR A 18 19.96 16.03 13.47
CA TYR A 18 19.42 17.09 14.32
C TYR A 18 20.13 18.42 14.07
N ASP A 19 21.46 18.40 14.00
CA ASP A 19 22.26 19.59 13.70
C ASP A 19 21.92 20.20 12.34
N ILE A 20 21.91 19.39 11.27
CA ILE A 20 21.60 19.84 9.91
C ILE A 20 20.17 20.40 9.81
N VAL A 21 19.18 19.68 10.34
CA VAL A 21 17.76 20.05 10.21
C VAL A 21 17.42 21.24 11.12
N CYS A 22 17.81 21.19 12.39
CA CYS A 22 17.30 22.13 13.39
C CYS A 22 18.17 23.37 13.58
N LYS A 23 19.48 23.31 13.30
CA LYS A 23 20.43 24.36 13.68
C LYS A 23 21.14 25.01 12.49
N LEU A 24 21.78 24.21 11.65
CA LEU A 24 22.81 24.65 10.70
C LEU A 24 22.38 25.80 9.79
N GLY A 25 21.20 25.74 9.19
CA GLY A 25 20.69 26.81 8.32
C GLY A 25 20.41 28.13 9.05
N PHE A 26 20.30 28.12 10.38
CA PHE A 26 19.90 29.31 11.14
C PHE A 26 21.02 29.86 12.03
N GLU A 27 22.24 29.34 11.90
CA GLU A 27 23.44 29.86 12.55
C GLU A 27 23.85 31.23 12.00
N VAL A 28 23.78 31.37 10.67
CA VAL A 28 24.09 32.62 9.98
C VAL A 28 22.93 33.59 10.16
N ARG A 29 23.19 34.74 10.78
CA ARG A 29 22.19 35.79 11.05
C ARG A 29 22.21 36.93 10.03
N GLU A 30 22.86 36.72 8.89
CA GLU A 30 22.85 37.69 7.80
C GLU A 30 21.43 37.87 7.27
N ASN A 31 21.04 39.13 7.05
CA ASN A 31 19.76 39.45 6.46
C ASN A 31 19.88 39.40 4.95
N CYS A 32 19.16 38.48 4.32
CA CYS A 32 19.00 38.46 2.87
C CYS A 32 17.83 39.36 2.49
N ASP A 33 18.04 40.28 1.54
CA ASP A 33 16.96 41.09 0.99
C ASP A 33 16.05 40.22 0.13
N ILE A 34 14.75 40.24 0.42
CA ILE A 34 13.74 39.50 -0.33
C ILE A 34 13.71 39.91 -1.81
N SER A 35 14.02 41.18 -2.12
CA SER A 35 14.03 41.68 -3.51
C SER A 35 15.06 40.97 -4.40
N SER A 36 16.07 40.34 -3.79
CA SER A 36 17.08 39.52 -4.49
C SER A 36 16.63 38.09 -4.76
N ILE A 37 15.52 37.64 -4.15
CA ILE A 37 15.00 36.27 -4.23
C ILE A 37 13.67 36.24 -4.99
N VAL A 38 12.80 37.23 -4.77
CA VAL A 38 11.47 37.32 -5.38
C VAL A 38 11.23 38.75 -5.88
N THR A 39 10.78 38.88 -7.13
CA THR A 39 10.37 40.18 -7.68
C THR A 39 9.03 40.65 -7.10
N GLN A 40 8.65 41.91 -7.34
CA GLN A 40 7.34 42.43 -6.92
C GLN A 40 6.15 41.67 -7.52
N ASN A 41 6.35 41.01 -8.66
CA ASN A 41 5.32 40.22 -9.35
C ASN A 41 5.26 38.76 -8.89
N GLY A 42 6.15 38.34 -7.97
CA GLY A 42 6.24 36.94 -7.53
C GLY A 42 7.17 36.06 -8.36
N ASP A 43 7.97 36.63 -9.27
CA ASP A 43 8.94 35.85 -10.04
C ASP A 43 10.15 35.46 -9.18
N ILE A 44 10.57 34.19 -9.28
CA ILE A 44 11.66 33.66 -8.47
C ILE A 44 13.02 33.90 -9.13
N CYS A 45 13.89 34.62 -8.44
CA CYS A 45 15.26 34.89 -8.87
C CYS A 45 16.18 33.71 -8.50
N TRP A 46 16.18 32.67 -9.34
CA TRP A 46 16.94 31.43 -9.11
C TRP A 46 18.43 31.64 -8.84
N LYS A 47 19.08 32.60 -9.52
CA LYS A 47 20.51 32.86 -9.36
C LYS A 47 20.92 33.02 -7.90
N LYS A 48 20.18 33.82 -7.12
CA LYS A 48 20.49 34.05 -5.70
C LYS A 48 20.38 32.78 -4.86
N ILE A 49 19.44 31.90 -5.21
CA ILE A 49 19.20 30.63 -4.51
C ILE A 49 20.28 29.61 -4.89
N THR A 50 20.60 29.48 -6.18
CA THR A 50 21.59 28.53 -6.69
C THR A 50 23.02 28.91 -6.30
N ASP A 51 23.32 30.22 -6.17
CA ASP A 51 24.62 30.70 -5.69
C ASP A 51 24.90 30.30 -4.22
N CYS A 52 23.88 29.86 -3.47
CA CYS A 52 24.03 29.32 -2.11
C CYS A 52 24.34 27.82 -2.08
N VAL A 53 24.33 27.13 -3.23
CA VAL A 53 24.67 25.71 -3.32
C VAL A 53 26.17 25.56 -3.56
N VAL A 54 26.81 24.73 -2.74
CA VAL A 54 28.26 24.50 -2.77
C VAL A 54 28.55 23.08 -3.20
N TYR A 55 29.55 22.93 -4.05
CA TYR A 55 30.04 21.64 -4.55
C TYR A 55 31.32 21.26 -3.81
N THR A 56 31.50 19.96 -3.60
CA THR A 56 32.71 19.39 -3.01
C THR A 56 33.95 19.67 -3.86
N GLU A 57 35.14 19.62 -3.27
CA GLU A 57 36.42 19.92 -3.96
C GLU A 57 36.68 19.05 -5.21
N SER A 58 36.12 17.84 -5.27
CA SER A 58 36.20 16.97 -6.45
C SER A 58 35.20 17.34 -7.55
N ALA A 59 34.32 18.33 -7.32
CA ALA A 59 33.21 18.75 -8.18
C ALA A 59 32.22 17.63 -8.57
N GLN A 60 32.30 16.45 -7.94
CA GLN A 60 31.47 15.28 -8.25
C GLN A 60 30.22 15.16 -7.38
N GLY A 61 30.01 16.08 -6.42
CA GLY A 61 28.82 16.06 -5.58
C GLY A 61 28.65 17.30 -4.70
N LEU A 62 27.49 17.44 -4.10
CA LEU A 62 27.09 18.58 -3.27
C LEU A 62 27.70 18.53 -1.86
N ASP A 63 28.25 19.66 -1.42
CA ASP A 63 28.48 19.91 0.00
C ASP A 63 27.16 20.31 0.64
N HIS A 64 26.43 19.31 1.14
CA HIS A 64 25.10 19.49 1.68
C HIS A 64 25.10 20.34 2.95
N ARG A 65 26.14 20.25 3.79
CA ARG A 65 26.19 21.00 5.04
C ARG A 65 26.38 22.47 4.76
N GLU A 66 27.37 22.79 3.92
CA GLU A 66 27.64 24.18 3.56
C GLU A 66 26.48 24.80 2.78
N SER A 67 25.88 24.03 1.86
CA SER A 67 24.69 24.49 1.13
C SER A 67 23.52 24.81 2.07
N VAL A 68 23.23 23.96 3.06
CA VAL A 68 22.18 24.23 4.07
C VAL A 68 22.49 25.51 4.85
N ARG A 69 23.76 25.69 5.26
CA ARG A 69 24.22 26.87 6.01
C ARG A 69 23.97 28.17 5.23
N LEU A 70 24.25 28.17 3.93
CA LEU A 70 24.09 29.35 3.06
C LEU A 70 22.63 29.57 2.59
N LEU A 71 21.85 28.50 2.43
CA LEU A 71 20.44 28.59 2.05
C LEU A 71 19.53 29.06 3.19
N GLY A 72 19.95 28.91 4.45
CA GLY A 72 19.09 29.22 5.58
C GLY A 72 18.71 30.70 5.76
N PRO A 73 19.60 31.69 5.53
CA PRO A 73 19.22 33.11 5.40
C PRO A 73 18.18 33.37 4.30
N VAL A 74 18.27 32.68 3.17
CA VAL A 74 17.28 32.75 2.07
C VAL A 74 15.93 32.21 2.53
N CYS A 75 15.92 31.04 3.20
CA CYS A 75 14.70 30.46 3.78
C CYS A 75 14.03 31.41 4.78
N ARG A 76 14.82 32.11 5.60
CA ARG A 76 14.33 33.09 6.57
C ARG A 76 13.66 34.27 5.88
N ALA A 77 14.30 34.85 4.87
CA ALA A 77 13.74 35.97 4.10
C ALA A 77 12.42 35.60 3.42
N VAL A 78 12.39 34.43 2.77
CA VAL A 78 11.18 33.88 2.14
C VAL A 78 10.05 33.65 3.16
N HIS A 79 10.37 33.09 4.31
CA HIS A 79 9.38 32.87 5.36
C HIS A 79 8.76 34.18 5.87
N LEU A 80 9.57 35.21 6.11
CA LEU A 80 9.09 36.53 6.52
C LEU A 80 8.19 37.15 5.44
N HIS A 81 8.59 37.04 4.17
CA HIS A 81 7.80 37.50 3.04
C HIS A 81 6.44 36.81 2.95
N LEU A 82 6.40 35.48 2.89
CA LEU A 82 5.15 34.72 2.84
C LEU A 82 4.25 34.97 4.06
N SER A 83 4.84 35.09 5.25
CA SER A 83 4.07 35.39 6.48
C SER A 83 3.43 36.78 6.44
N SER A 84 4.07 37.74 5.76
CA SER A 84 3.56 39.11 5.62
C SER A 84 2.53 39.27 4.50
N LEU A 85 2.48 38.34 3.54
CA LEU A 85 1.61 38.43 2.38
C LEU A 85 0.14 38.14 2.74
N PRO A 86 -0.80 39.03 2.40
CA PRO A 86 -2.23 38.73 2.43
C PRO A 86 -2.59 37.55 1.51
N LYS A 87 -3.61 36.77 1.88
CA LYS A 87 -4.04 35.58 1.11
C LYS A 87 -4.34 35.90 -0.36
N GLY A 88 -5.09 36.97 -0.64
CA GLY A 88 -5.39 37.37 -2.02
C GLY A 88 -4.15 37.82 -2.82
N GLN A 89 -3.13 38.41 -2.18
CA GLN A 89 -1.87 38.74 -2.86
C GLN A 89 -1.07 37.49 -3.19
N PHE A 90 -1.01 36.52 -2.26
CA PHE A 90 -0.39 35.23 -2.53
C PHE A 90 -1.05 34.51 -3.71
N GLU A 91 -2.39 34.49 -3.75
CA GLU A 91 -3.15 33.89 -4.84
C GLU A 91 -2.84 34.57 -6.18
N MET A 92 -2.77 35.91 -6.22
CA MET A 92 -2.41 36.62 -7.45
C MET A 92 -0.96 36.36 -7.91
N GLN A 93 0.00 36.32 -6.98
CA GLN A 93 1.43 36.22 -7.31
C GLN A 93 1.87 34.78 -7.62
N TYR A 94 1.40 33.80 -6.85
CA TYR A 94 1.94 32.44 -6.89
C TYR A 94 0.98 31.39 -7.44
N ALA A 95 -0.34 31.53 -7.29
CA ALA A 95 -1.28 30.49 -7.72
C ALA A 95 -1.18 30.14 -9.22
N PRO A 96 -0.95 31.10 -10.15
CA PRO A 96 -0.75 30.76 -11.57
C PRO A 96 0.47 29.86 -11.81
N ALA A 97 1.53 30.05 -11.02
CA ALA A 97 2.76 29.28 -11.10
C ALA A 97 2.70 27.96 -10.32
N LEU A 98 1.60 27.66 -9.63
CA LEU A 98 1.40 26.43 -8.86
C LEU A 98 0.43 25.46 -9.54
N GLN A 99 -0.26 25.89 -10.61
CA GLN A 99 -1.21 25.05 -11.36
C GLN A 99 -0.58 23.78 -11.94
N TRP A 100 0.71 23.82 -12.29
CA TRP A 100 1.44 22.68 -12.85
C TRP A 100 1.55 21.49 -11.91
N THR A 101 1.21 21.65 -10.63
CA THR A 101 1.26 20.56 -9.65
C THR A 101 0.05 19.63 -9.72
N GLY A 102 -1.00 20.03 -10.44
CA GLY A 102 -2.28 19.33 -10.49
C GLY A 102 -3.11 19.43 -9.20
N VAL A 103 -2.60 20.07 -8.14
CA VAL A 103 -3.30 20.25 -6.84
C VAL A 103 -3.05 21.65 -6.25
N PRO A 104 -3.38 22.73 -6.97
CA PRO A 104 -3.08 24.10 -6.53
C PRO A 104 -3.81 24.51 -5.23
N GLU A 105 -4.89 23.82 -4.86
CA GLU A 105 -5.68 24.06 -3.65
C GLU A 105 -4.90 23.72 -2.37
N LEU A 106 -3.84 22.93 -2.48
CA LEU A 106 -2.96 22.58 -1.35
C LEU A 106 -2.25 23.81 -0.79
N PHE A 107 -1.80 24.75 -1.63
CA PHE A 107 -0.92 25.83 -1.21
C PHE A 107 -1.57 26.89 -0.31
N PRO A 108 -2.83 27.31 -0.55
CA PRO A 108 -3.57 28.12 0.42
C PRO A 108 -3.68 27.46 1.81
N GLU A 109 -3.87 26.14 1.89
CA GLU A 109 -3.92 25.43 3.18
C GLU A 109 -2.57 25.46 3.89
N ILE A 110 -1.47 25.27 3.14
CA ILE A 110 -0.11 25.35 3.68
C ILE A 110 0.15 26.74 4.25
N LEU A 111 -0.31 27.79 3.56
CA LEU A 111 -0.15 29.16 4.03
C LEU A 111 -0.94 29.42 5.33
N ASP A 112 -2.14 28.86 5.44
CA ASP A 112 -2.94 28.97 6.66
C ASP A 112 -2.28 28.20 7.83
N ALA A 113 -1.64 27.05 7.58
CA ALA A 113 -0.83 26.33 8.58
C ALA A 113 0.46 27.07 8.98
N LEU A 114 1.13 27.73 8.03
CA LEU A 114 2.31 28.56 8.34
C LEU A 114 1.94 29.76 9.22
N ARG A 115 0.75 30.34 9.03
CA ARG A 115 0.25 31.46 9.84
C ARG A 115 -0.23 31.05 11.22
N SER A 116 -0.81 29.85 11.36
CA SER A 116 -1.23 29.34 12.67
C SER A 116 -0.04 29.07 13.59
N LEU A 117 1.15 28.90 13.00
CA LEU A 117 2.39 28.50 13.68
C LEU A 117 2.24 27.18 14.45
N ASP A 118 1.24 26.37 14.10
CA ASP A 118 0.98 25.07 14.71
C ASP A 118 1.98 24.03 14.16
N PRO A 119 2.94 23.55 14.98
CA PRO A 119 4.05 22.75 14.46
C PRO A 119 3.65 21.42 13.79
N PRO A 120 2.66 20.66 14.32
CA PRO A 120 2.14 19.48 13.62
C PRO A 120 1.52 19.80 12.27
N SER A 121 0.75 20.89 12.18
CA SER A 121 0.14 21.31 10.91
C SER A 121 1.17 21.73 9.87
N ILE A 122 2.27 22.36 10.27
CA ILE A 122 3.39 22.72 9.39
C ILE A 122 4.08 21.45 8.87
N SER A 123 4.33 20.47 9.75
CA SER A 123 4.95 19.19 9.38
C SER A 123 4.05 18.39 8.43
N LEU A 124 2.74 18.34 8.69
CA LEU A 124 1.74 17.75 7.79
C LEU A 124 1.70 18.47 6.43
N SER A 125 1.76 19.79 6.43
CA SER A 125 1.79 20.61 5.22
C SER A 125 3.02 20.29 4.37
N LEU A 126 4.18 20.11 5.00
CA LEU A 126 5.40 19.75 4.32
C LEU A 126 5.36 18.32 3.77
N MET A 127 4.80 17.34 4.50
CA MET A 127 4.58 15.99 3.97
C MET A 127 3.73 16.02 2.70
N LYS A 128 2.57 16.70 2.74
CA LYS A 128 1.69 16.86 1.57
C LYS A 128 2.39 17.56 0.41
N LEU A 129 3.14 18.64 0.69
CA LEU A 129 3.89 19.37 -0.33
C LEU A 129 4.90 18.45 -1.01
N THR A 130 5.70 17.70 -0.23
CA THR A 130 6.72 16.81 -0.81
C THR A 130 6.12 15.72 -1.68
N SER A 131 4.98 15.13 -1.30
CA SER A 131 4.27 14.13 -2.10
C SER A 131 3.66 14.72 -3.38
N CYS A 132 3.07 15.91 -3.27
CA CYS A 132 2.55 16.65 -4.42
C CYS A 132 3.67 17.00 -5.42
N LEU A 133 4.81 17.49 -4.91
CA LEU A 133 5.97 17.82 -5.72
C LEU A 133 6.57 16.58 -6.39
N GLU A 134 6.72 15.48 -5.65
CA GLU A 134 7.23 14.22 -6.19
C GLU A 134 6.37 13.71 -7.37
N ARG A 135 5.04 13.72 -7.21
CA ARG A 135 4.12 13.39 -8.30
C ARG A 135 4.26 14.33 -9.50
N ALA A 136 4.26 15.64 -9.25
CA ALA A 136 4.31 16.65 -10.30
C ALA A 136 5.62 16.61 -11.09
N LEU A 137 6.75 16.38 -10.41
CA LEU A 137 8.04 16.15 -11.06
C LEU A 137 8.02 14.89 -11.91
N GLY A 138 7.36 13.82 -11.46
CA GLY A 138 7.16 12.63 -12.29
C GLY A 138 6.33 12.91 -13.56
N ASP A 139 5.31 13.75 -13.48
CA ASP A 139 4.54 14.17 -14.68
C ASP A 139 5.43 14.95 -15.66
N VAL A 140 6.36 15.78 -15.15
CA VAL A 140 7.33 16.52 -15.97
C VAL A 140 8.38 15.59 -16.58
N TYR A 141 8.88 14.61 -15.82
CA TYR A 141 9.82 13.61 -16.33
C TYR A 141 9.23 12.87 -17.53
N LEU A 142 7.94 12.53 -17.46
CA LEU A 142 7.20 11.83 -18.52
C LEU A 142 7.02 12.62 -19.82
N LEU A 143 7.42 13.90 -19.85
CA LEU A 143 7.51 14.67 -21.10
C LEU A 143 8.67 14.23 -21.99
N ILE A 144 9.73 13.67 -21.39
CA ILE A 144 10.98 13.35 -22.07
C ILE A 144 11.16 11.84 -22.21
N ASP A 145 10.93 11.10 -21.13
CA ASP A 145 11.14 9.66 -21.06
C ASP A 145 9.90 8.92 -20.54
N LYS A 146 9.82 7.61 -20.73
CA LYS A 146 8.65 6.78 -20.40
C LYS A 146 8.75 6.10 -19.04
N ASP A 147 9.95 5.84 -18.55
CA ASP A 147 10.17 5.06 -17.32
C ASP A 147 10.58 5.97 -16.17
N CYS A 148 9.58 6.57 -15.50
CA CYS A 148 9.82 7.45 -14.35
C CYS A 148 10.50 6.68 -13.20
N PRO A 149 11.63 7.18 -12.66
CA PRO A 149 12.28 6.58 -11.50
C PRO A 149 11.33 6.45 -10.30
N PHE A 150 11.41 5.32 -9.60
CA PHE A 150 10.57 5.05 -8.42
C PHE A 150 11.00 5.88 -7.20
N LEU A 151 12.30 6.12 -7.03
CA LEU A 151 12.83 6.85 -5.87
C LEU A 151 12.94 8.35 -6.19
N LEU A 152 12.39 9.21 -5.33
CA LEU A 152 12.51 10.68 -5.45
C LEU A 152 13.97 11.13 -5.61
N ARG A 153 14.93 10.52 -4.92
CA ARG A 153 16.35 10.86 -5.06
C ARG A 153 16.83 10.68 -6.51
N ASP A 154 16.44 9.58 -7.14
CA ASP A 154 16.88 9.24 -8.49
C ASP A 154 16.14 10.12 -9.51
N LEU A 155 14.86 10.42 -9.25
CA LEU A 155 14.11 11.42 -10.01
C LEU A 155 14.79 12.81 -9.97
N LEU A 156 15.22 13.28 -8.79
CA LEU A 156 15.90 14.57 -8.64
C LEU A 156 17.33 14.60 -9.22
N ALA A 157 17.93 13.44 -9.45
CA ALA A 157 19.25 13.30 -10.08
C ALA A 157 19.18 13.06 -11.60
N SER A 158 17.97 13.03 -12.17
CA SER A 158 17.74 12.73 -13.57
C SER A 158 18.17 13.86 -14.51
N GLU A 159 18.71 13.49 -15.68
CA GLU A 159 19.09 14.45 -16.71
C GLU A 159 17.84 15.08 -17.36
N GLU A 160 16.74 14.33 -17.39
CA GLU A 160 15.44 14.75 -17.92
C GLU A 160 14.91 15.98 -17.18
N LEU A 161 14.88 15.93 -15.83
CA LEU A 161 14.45 17.09 -15.06
C LEU A 161 15.48 18.22 -15.10
N ALA A 162 16.78 17.90 -15.15
CA ALA A 162 17.83 18.90 -15.31
C ALA A 162 17.73 19.62 -16.68
N GLN A 163 17.26 18.95 -17.73
CA GLN A 163 17.00 19.58 -19.04
C GLN A 163 15.86 20.61 -18.97
N VAL A 164 14.83 20.35 -18.15
CA VAL A 164 13.68 21.25 -18.01
C VAL A 164 13.98 22.42 -17.07
N PHE A 165 14.50 22.12 -15.87
CA PHE A 165 14.65 23.08 -14.78
C PHE A 165 16.06 23.65 -14.64
N GLY A 166 17.07 22.97 -15.20
CA GLY A 166 18.48 23.27 -15.02
C GLY A 166 19.10 22.53 -13.84
N GLN A 167 20.32 22.04 -14.01
CA GLN A 167 21.06 21.31 -12.97
C GLN A 167 21.16 22.07 -11.63
N PRO A 168 21.50 23.38 -11.59
CA PRO A 168 21.62 24.08 -10.31
C PRO A 168 20.30 24.15 -9.53
N VAL A 169 19.16 24.15 -10.21
CA VAL A 169 17.83 24.15 -9.59
C VAL A 169 17.52 22.77 -8.98
N MET A 170 17.85 21.70 -9.71
CA MET A 170 17.70 20.34 -9.20
C MET A 170 18.60 20.08 -7.99
N ASP A 171 19.82 20.62 -8.01
CA ASP A 171 20.75 20.53 -6.88
C ASP A 171 20.19 21.20 -5.62
N VAL A 172 19.49 22.34 -5.74
CA VAL A 172 18.76 22.96 -4.61
C VAL A 172 17.74 21.97 -4.05
N LEU A 173 16.91 21.34 -4.89
CA LEU A 173 15.91 20.37 -4.43
C LEU A 173 16.55 19.15 -3.74
N GLN A 174 17.68 18.67 -4.25
CA GLN A 174 18.42 17.56 -3.63
C GLN A 174 18.88 17.89 -2.20
N VAL A 175 19.25 19.14 -1.92
CA VAL A 175 19.59 19.62 -0.56
C VAL A 175 18.39 19.55 0.39
N PHE A 176 17.19 19.89 -0.08
CA PHE A 176 15.98 19.92 0.77
C PHE A 176 15.33 18.54 0.97
N VAL A 177 15.15 17.77 -0.10
CA VAL A 177 14.28 16.57 -0.08
C VAL A 177 14.91 15.30 -0.65
N GLY A 178 16.05 15.38 -1.33
CA GLY A 178 16.61 14.24 -2.06
C GLY A 178 17.59 13.37 -1.28
N SER A 179 18.63 13.97 -0.69
CA SER A 179 19.78 13.24 -0.17
C SER A 179 19.73 13.03 1.35
N PRO A 180 20.05 11.83 1.89
CA PRO A 180 20.22 11.60 3.33
C PRO A 180 21.33 12.44 3.98
N ARG A 181 22.25 13.00 3.18
CA ARG A 181 23.30 13.92 3.66
C ARG A 181 22.83 15.37 3.75
N GLY A 182 21.71 15.71 3.12
CA GLY A 182 21.05 17.01 3.21
C GLY A 182 19.98 17.06 4.30
N LEU A 183 18.99 17.94 4.13
CA LEU A 183 17.87 18.05 5.08
C LEU A 183 16.97 16.81 5.04
N ASN A 184 16.86 16.17 3.87
CA ASN A 184 16.07 14.96 3.65
C ASN A 184 14.63 15.06 4.22
N LEU A 185 14.00 16.23 4.09
CA LEU A 185 12.77 16.58 4.81
C LEU A 185 11.64 15.60 4.53
N ARG A 186 11.51 15.15 3.27
CA ARG A 186 10.55 14.14 2.84
C ARG A 186 10.66 12.90 3.71
N ASN A 187 11.84 12.29 3.78
CA ASN A 187 12.00 11.02 4.50
C ASN A 187 12.00 11.22 6.01
N VAL A 188 12.61 12.28 6.54
CA VAL A 188 12.62 12.55 7.99
C VAL A 188 11.19 12.67 8.55
N LEU A 189 10.28 13.29 7.80
CA LEU A 189 8.88 13.44 8.18
C LEU A 189 8.04 12.19 7.91
N TRP A 190 8.07 11.63 6.70
CA TRP A 190 7.25 10.46 6.33
C TRP A 190 7.59 9.20 7.12
N HIS A 191 8.80 9.11 7.67
CA HIS A 191 9.19 8.03 8.60
C HIS A 191 8.96 8.38 10.08
N GLY A 192 8.49 9.58 10.40
CA GLY A 192 8.13 9.95 11.77
C GLY A 192 9.32 10.14 12.70
N PHE A 193 10.48 10.53 12.16
CA PHE A 193 11.63 10.84 12.99
C PHE A 193 11.59 12.25 13.58
N ALA A 194 11.03 13.22 12.85
CA ALA A 194 10.95 14.59 13.33
C ALA A 194 9.73 14.82 14.24
N ALA A 195 10.00 15.22 15.48
CA ALA A 195 8.99 15.75 16.38
C ALA A 195 8.45 17.10 15.88
N PRO A 196 7.23 17.51 16.29
CA PRO A 196 6.54 18.66 15.70
C PRO A 196 7.36 19.95 15.65
N GLN A 197 8.19 20.22 16.67
CA GLN A 197 8.97 21.46 16.77
C GLN A 197 10.36 21.38 16.11
N GLU A 198 10.77 20.21 15.62
CA GLU A 198 12.14 20.01 15.13
C GLU A 198 12.34 20.51 13.70
N VAL A 199 11.27 20.58 12.89
CA VAL A 199 11.36 21.09 11.51
C VAL A 199 11.00 22.58 11.47
N PRO A 200 11.96 23.47 11.16
CA PRO A 200 11.69 24.90 11.13
C PRO A 200 10.70 25.27 10.00
N PRO A 201 9.69 26.13 10.25
CA PRO A 201 8.67 26.48 9.26
C PRO A 201 9.23 27.18 8.02
N LYS A 202 10.46 27.71 8.14
CA LYS A 202 11.18 28.41 7.09
C LYS A 202 11.44 27.48 5.89
N TYR A 203 11.67 26.20 6.14
CA TYR A 203 11.83 25.22 5.07
C TYR A 203 10.52 24.96 4.32
N CYS A 204 9.39 24.90 5.02
CA CYS A 204 8.08 24.77 4.38
C CYS A 204 7.76 26.00 3.51
N SER A 205 8.00 27.21 4.02
CA SER A 205 7.90 28.44 3.23
C SER A 205 8.80 28.44 1.99
N MET A 206 10.06 28.01 2.14
CA MET A 206 10.98 27.91 1.02
C MET A 206 10.49 26.90 -0.03
N MET A 207 10.01 25.74 0.40
CA MET A 207 9.48 24.72 -0.51
C MET A 207 8.27 25.22 -1.33
N VAL A 208 7.38 26.03 -0.75
CA VAL A 208 6.29 26.67 -1.51
C VAL A 208 6.84 27.56 -2.63
N VAL A 209 7.83 28.40 -2.32
CA VAL A 209 8.46 29.29 -3.29
C VAL A 209 9.22 28.52 -4.36
N LEU A 210 9.95 27.46 -3.99
CA LEU A 210 10.64 26.59 -4.94
C LEU A 210 9.65 25.94 -5.91
N THR A 211 8.53 25.42 -5.42
CA THR A 211 7.48 24.81 -6.26
C THR A 211 6.87 25.82 -7.25
N ALA A 212 6.64 27.07 -6.82
CA ALA A 212 6.19 28.13 -7.72
C ALA A 212 7.27 28.48 -8.77
N GLY A 213 8.54 28.60 -8.35
CA GLY A 213 9.66 28.88 -9.24
C GLY A 213 9.87 27.79 -10.30
N LEU A 214 9.66 26.52 -9.94
CA LEU A 214 9.68 25.41 -10.90
C LEU A 214 8.57 25.57 -11.93
N GLY A 215 7.35 25.92 -11.51
CA GLY A 215 6.24 26.18 -12.44
C GLY A 215 6.52 27.33 -13.41
N GLN A 216 7.22 28.38 -12.97
CA GLN A 216 7.66 29.48 -13.83
C GLN A 216 8.66 29.01 -14.89
N LEU A 217 9.65 28.19 -14.52
CA LEU A 217 10.63 27.59 -15.44
C LEU A 217 9.95 26.63 -16.44
N LEU A 218 9.08 25.75 -15.94
CA LEU A 218 8.34 24.80 -16.76
C LEU A 218 7.47 25.50 -17.80
N LYS A 219 6.76 26.57 -17.41
CA LYS A 219 5.98 27.38 -18.35
C LYS A 219 6.84 27.88 -19.51
N GLY A 220 8.04 28.39 -19.22
CA GLY A 220 8.98 28.82 -20.25
C GLY A 220 9.54 27.68 -21.10
N TYR A 221 9.71 26.48 -20.54
CA TYR A 221 10.10 25.28 -21.28
C TYR A 221 9.01 24.84 -22.25
N LEU A 222 7.77 24.64 -21.77
CA LEU A 222 6.63 24.20 -22.57
C LEU A 222 6.33 25.16 -23.73
N GLN A 223 6.46 26.47 -23.51
CA GLN A 223 6.30 27.48 -24.57
C GLN A 223 7.37 27.36 -25.68
N ARG A 224 8.58 26.92 -25.35
CA ARG A 224 9.69 26.75 -26.31
C ARG A 224 9.60 25.44 -27.07
N THR A 225 9.15 24.37 -26.42
CA THR A 225 9.09 23.02 -27.00
C THR A 225 7.74 22.67 -27.63
N ASN A 226 6.70 23.46 -27.35
CA ASN A 226 5.30 23.16 -27.69
C ASN A 226 4.78 21.83 -27.09
N PHE A 227 5.39 21.39 -25.98
CA PHE A 227 4.87 20.25 -25.23
C PHE A 227 3.68 20.65 -24.37
N THR A 228 2.83 19.68 -24.07
CA THR A 228 1.70 19.81 -23.15
C THR A 228 1.93 18.90 -21.95
N LEU A 229 1.91 19.47 -20.75
CA LEU A 229 1.97 18.70 -19.52
C LEU A 229 0.67 17.92 -19.33
N ALA A 230 0.77 16.60 -19.19
CA ALA A 230 -0.35 15.73 -18.87
C ALA A 230 -0.21 15.24 -17.43
N HIS A 231 -1.27 15.38 -16.63
CA HIS A 231 -1.31 14.85 -15.29
C HIS A 231 -1.75 13.40 -15.30
N ARG A 232 -1.00 12.55 -14.59
CA ARG A 232 -1.44 11.17 -14.34
C ARG A 232 -2.75 11.20 -13.55
N PRO A 233 -3.68 10.26 -13.77
CA PRO A 233 -4.88 10.14 -12.96
C PRO A 233 -4.54 9.72 -11.53
N PHE A 234 -5.33 10.17 -10.55
CA PHE A 234 -5.23 9.65 -9.18
C PHE A 234 -5.71 8.21 -9.12
N LEU A 235 -5.12 7.42 -8.22
CA LEU A 235 -5.55 6.06 -7.95
C LEU A 235 -6.78 6.08 -7.04
N THR A 236 -7.80 5.34 -7.46
CA THR A 236 -8.93 4.99 -6.60
C THR A 236 -8.55 3.78 -5.76
N LEU A 237 -8.79 3.85 -4.45
CA LEU A 237 -8.66 2.69 -3.58
C LEU A 237 -9.81 1.71 -3.89
N THR A 238 -9.52 0.65 -4.65
CA THR A 238 -10.46 -0.44 -4.95
C THR A 238 -10.54 -1.43 -3.79
N SER A 239 -11.66 -2.15 -3.68
CA SER A 239 -11.85 -3.22 -2.67
C SER A 239 -11.80 -2.74 -1.21
N VAL A 240 -12.08 -1.45 -0.97
CA VAL A 240 -12.15 -0.90 0.39
C VAL A 240 -13.28 -1.58 1.18
N GLU A 241 -14.40 -1.94 0.54
CA GLU A 241 -15.52 -2.59 1.26
C GLU A 241 -15.10 -3.92 1.90
N ASP A 242 -14.20 -4.66 1.25
CA ASP A 242 -13.69 -5.94 1.76
C ASP A 242 -12.80 -5.76 2.99
N LEU A 243 -12.24 -4.56 3.19
CA LEU A 243 -11.33 -4.18 4.27
C LEU A 243 -12.03 -3.54 5.47
N ILE A 244 -13.33 -3.27 5.38
CA ILE A 244 -14.11 -2.69 6.47
C ILE A 244 -14.41 -3.81 7.49
N VAL A 245 -13.63 -3.84 8.57
CA VAL A 245 -13.81 -4.81 9.67
C VAL A 245 -14.28 -4.11 10.94
N PHE A 246 -13.70 -2.94 11.23
CA PHE A 246 -14.08 -2.14 12.39
C PHE A 246 -15.33 -1.31 12.07
N PRO A 247 -16.27 -1.18 13.04
CA PRO A 247 -17.35 -0.21 12.93
C PRO A 247 -16.79 1.23 12.93
N ASP A 248 -17.64 2.16 12.51
CA ASP A 248 -17.32 3.58 12.60
C ASP A 248 -16.96 4.01 14.03
N VAL A 249 -15.98 4.91 14.14
CA VAL A 249 -15.47 5.40 15.42
C VAL A 249 -16.51 6.34 16.06
N THR A 250 -17.20 5.85 17.08
CA THR A 250 -18.24 6.61 17.79
C THR A 250 -17.66 7.71 18.69
N SER A 251 -18.49 8.65 19.13
CA SER A 251 -18.09 9.68 20.10
C SER A 251 -17.59 9.09 21.43
N GLU A 252 -18.17 7.97 21.86
CA GLU A 252 -17.71 7.22 23.03
C GLU A 252 -16.28 6.71 22.82
N VAL A 253 -16.00 6.07 21.68
CA VAL A 253 -14.65 5.56 21.35
C VAL A 253 -13.65 6.71 21.26
N LEU A 254 -14.01 7.82 20.60
CA LEU A 254 -13.16 9.00 20.52
C LEU A 254 -12.79 9.56 21.90
N SER A 255 -13.75 9.63 22.83
CA SER A 255 -13.48 10.12 24.19
C SER A 255 -12.49 9.24 24.96
N VAL A 256 -12.57 7.92 24.77
CA VAL A 256 -11.62 6.98 25.39
C VAL A 256 -10.25 7.11 24.74
N LEU A 257 -10.22 7.20 23.42
CA LEU A 257 -9.00 7.31 22.64
C LEU A 257 -8.20 8.57 23.02
N GLU A 258 -8.86 9.71 23.25
CA GLU A 258 -8.22 10.94 23.73
C GLU A 258 -7.48 10.77 25.06
N GLU A 259 -7.98 9.91 25.95
CA GLU A 259 -7.31 9.58 27.20
C GLU A 259 -6.20 8.54 26.97
N VAL A 260 -6.45 7.54 26.13
CA VAL A 260 -5.47 6.49 25.81
C VAL A 260 -4.23 7.06 25.14
N ILE A 261 -4.35 8.02 24.22
CA ILE A 261 -3.17 8.61 23.56
C ILE A 261 -2.21 9.31 24.54
N LYS A 262 -2.74 9.86 25.65
CA LYS A 262 -1.94 10.53 26.67
C LYS A 262 -1.25 9.56 27.64
N LYS A 263 -1.73 8.32 27.71
CA LYS A 263 -1.31 7.31 28.70
C LYS A 263 -0.53 6.15 28.09
N SER A 264 -0.72 5.88 26.81
CA SER A 264 -0.10 4.75 26.12
C SER A 264 1.41 4.95 25.99
N THR A 265 2.17 3.96 26.47
CA THR A 265 3.62 3.93 26.34
C THR A 265 4.07 3.66 24.90
N PHE A 266 3.17 3.27 23.99
CA PHE A 266 3.46 3.17 22.56
C PHE A 266 3.83 4.53 21.96
N ILE A 267 3.21 5.62 22.45
CA ILE A 267 3.41 6.97 21.94
C ILE A 267 4.60 7.61 22.64
N LEU A 268 5.53 8.14 21.84
CA LEU A 268 6.60 8.99 22.36
C LEU A 268 6.00 10.33 22.78
N LYS A 269 6.33 10.81 23.98
CA LYS A 269 5.80 12.08 24.51
C LYS A 269 6.03 13.26 23.56
N ILE A 270 7.19 13.31 22.90
CA ILE A 270 7.52 14.35 21.92
C ILE A 270 6.65 14.30 20.66
N MET A 271 6.00 13.17 20.37
CA MET A 271 5.13 12.96 19.21
C MET A 271 3.63 13.08 19.51
N LEU A 272 3.24 13.19 20.80
CA LEU A 272 1.85 13.31 21.21
C LEU A 272 1.04 14.36 20.43
N PRO A 273 1.58 15.56 20.09
CA PRO A 273 0.81 16.56 19.35
C PRO A 273 0.34 16.08 17.97
N TYR A 274 1.05 15.16 17.31
CA TYR A 274 0.59 14.59 16.04
C TYR A 274 -0.66 13.72 16.22
N TRP A 275 -0.76 12.97 17.31
CA TRP A 275 -1.95 12.18 17.63
C TRP A 275 -3.16 13.06 17.93
N GLU A 276 -2.97 14.14 18.69
CA GLU A 276 -4.04 15.11 18.98
C GLU A 276 -4.57 15.76 17.70
N VAL A 277 -3.66 16.17 16.80
CA VAL A 277 -4.05 16.72 15.50
C VAL A 277 -4.70 15.66 14.62
N ALA A 278 -4.25 14.41 14.60
CA ALA A 278 -4.90 13.34 13.84
C ALA A 278 -6.38 13.17 14.24
N LEU A 279 -6.68 13.15 15.54
CA LEU A 279 -8.05 13.10 16.05
C LEU A 279 -8.86 14.33 15.66
N SER A 280 -8.26 15.52 15.73
CA SER A 280 -8.90 16.77 15.29
C SER A 280 -9.26 16.71 13.79
N LYS A 281 -8.35 16.19 12.94
CA LYS A 281 -8.57 16.06 11.50
C LYS A 281 -9.68 15.07 11.17
N LEU A 282 -9.78 13.96 11.90
CA LEU A 282 -10.93 13.06 11.75
C LEU A 282 -12.25 13.79 12.03
N LYS A 283 -12.33 14.53 13.15
CA LYS A 283 -13.53 15.28 13.56
C LYS A 283 -13.91 16.38 12.56
N SER A 284 -12.92 16.99 11.90
CA SER A 284 -13.14 18.00 10.87
C SER A 284 -13.33 17.41 9.47
N HIS A 285 -13.59 16.10 9.34
CA HIS A 285 -13.76 15.40 8.05
C HIS A 285 -12.56 15.50 7.10
N ARG A 286 -11.35 15.67 7.66
CA ARG A 286 -10.07 15.71 6.94
C ARG A 286 -9.42 14.34 7.01
N PHE A 287 -10.01 13.36 6.31
CA PHE A 287 -9.65 11.94 6.46
C PHE A 287 -8.23 11.60 5.99
N ALA A 288 -7.78 12.18 4.86
CA ALA A 288 -6.41 12.00 4.38
C ALA A 288 -5.38 12.52 5.37
N ASP A 289 -5.60 13.73 5.92
CA ASP A 289 -4.69 14.32 6.91
C ASP A 289 -4.59 13.45 8.18
N CYS A 290 -5.73 12.89 8.62
CA CYS A 290 -5.76 11.94 9.75
C CYS A 290 -4.93 10.68 9.42
N ALA A 291 -5.17 10.06 8.26
CA ALA A 291 -4.47 8.86 7.83
C ALA A 291 -2.95 9.08 7.71
N ILE A 292 -2.51 10.18 7.09
CA ILE A 292 -1.08 10.53 6.97
C ILE A 292 -0.43 10.60 8.35
N LEU A 293 -1.04 11.34 9.29
CA LEU A 293 -0.51 11.45 10.64
C LEU A 293 -0.46 10.09 11.35
N LEU A 294 -1.54 9.30 11.28
CA LEU A 294 -1.58 7.98 11.91
C LEU A 294 -0.53 7.02 11.36
N LEU A 295 -0.32 6.97 10.04
CA LEU A 295 0.66 6.10 9.41
C LEU A 295 2.08 6.39 9.90
N VAL A 296 2.46 7.67 9.93
CA VAL A 296 3.75 8.14 10.41
C VAL A 296 3.94 7.83 11.90
N GLN A 297 2.88 7.98 12.68
CA GLN A 297 2.89 7.71 14.12
C GLN A 297 2.91 6.22 14.46
N LEU A 298 2.20 5.39 13.68
CA LEU A 298 2.27 3.93 13.76
C LEU A 298 3.69 3.45 13.46
N GLU A 299 4.33 3.97 12.42
CA GLU A 299 5.72 3.62 12.10
C GLU A 299 6.66 3.96 13.26
N THR A 300 6.49 5.13 13.88
CA THR A 300 7.29 5.57 15.03
C THR A 300 7.11 4.67 16.25
N GLY A 301 5.86 4.36 16.60
CA GLY A 301 5.57 3.48 17.75
C GLY A 301 6.00 2.03 17.50
N LEU A 302 5.77 1.51 16.29
CA LEU A 302 6.23 0.16 15.91
C LEU A 302 7.76 0.08 15.91
N ARG A 303 8.48 1.12 15.46
CA ARG A 303 9.94 1.20 15.55
C ARG A 303 10.42 1.16 16.99
N LYS A 304 9.73 1.84 17.91
CA LYS A 304 10.02 1.76 19.34
C LYS A 304 9.86 0.33 19.86
N VAL A 305 8.72 -0.29 19.60
CA VAL A 305 8.44 -1.67 20.05
C VAL A 305 9.44 -2.64 19.44
N PHE A 306 9.71 -2.53 18.14
CA PHE A 306 10.71 -3.32 17.42
C PHE A 306 12.07 -3.27 18.10
N ALA A 307 12.54 -2.06 18.44
CA ALA A 307 13.84 -1.89 19.06
C ALA A 307 13.90 -2.50 20.46
N GLU A 308 12.82 -2.42 21.22
CA GLU A 308 12.71 -3.00 22.56
C GLU A 308 12.70 -4.54 22.52
N VAL A 309 11.80 -5.13 21.73
CA VAL A 309 11.62 -6.59 21.71
C VAL A 309 12.77 -7.35 21.05
N ASN A 310 13.51 -6.71 20.15
CA ASN A 310 14.70 -7.30 19.51
C ASN A 310 16.01 -6.91 20.22
N GLY A 311 15.97 -6.15 21.31
CA GLY A 311 17.18 -5.69 22.01
C GLY A 311 18.10 -4.85 21.13
N CYS A 312 17.53 -4.07 20.21
CA CYS A 312 18.27 -3.28 19.25
C CYS A 312 18.99 -2.09 19.92
N PRO A 313 20.14 -1.65 19.37
CA PRO A 313 20.77 -0.41 19.83
C PRO A 313 19.84 0.79 19.59
N LYS A 314 19.89 1.78 20.51
CA LYS A 314 19.08 3.01 20.44
C LYS A 314 19.19 3.76 19.11
N ARG A 315 20.29 3.61 18.36
CA ARG A 315 20.47 4.21 17.02
C ARG A 315 19.40 3.82 16.00
N LEU A 316 18.73 2.67 16.19
CA LEU A 316 17.62 2.26 15.30
C LEU A 316 16.33 3.03 15.57
N LEU A 317 16.28 3.82 16.65
CA LEU A 317 15.20 4.78 16.92
C LEU A 317 15.45 6.12 16.24
N THR A 318 16.67 6.38 15.74
CA THR A 318 17.08 7.67 15.19
C THR A 318 17.25 7.66 13.68
N ALA A 319 16.91 8.76 13.02
CA ALA A 319 17.27 9.00 11.63
C ALA A 319 18.79 9.15 11.53
N GLU A 320 19.43 8.37 10.65
CA GLU A 320 20.88 8.40 10.42
C GLU A 320 21.20 8.81 8.98
N SER A 321 22.11 9.76 8.79
CA SER A 321 22.51 10.23 7.45
C SER A 321 23.27 9.20 6.60
N THR A 322 23.68 8.08 7.21
CA THR A 322 24.48 7.01 6.58
C THR A 322 23.74 5.69 6.44
N ALA A 323 22.47 5.61 6.85
CA ALA A 323 21.67 4.39 6.76
C ALA A 323 20.36 4.66 6.03
N LEU A 324 19.90 3.67 5.26
CA LEU A 324 18.55 3.71 4.72
C LEU A 324 17.55 3.66 5.87
N TYR A 325 16.48 4.45 5.76
CA TYR A 325 15.42 4.45 6.75
C TYR A 325 14.59 3.17 6.56
N THR A 326 14.52 2.35 7.60
CA THR A 326 13.73 1.12 7.58
C THR A 326 12.26 1.47 7.53
N THR A 327 11.59 1.10 6.45
CA THR A 327 10.20 1.51 6.14
C THR A 327 9.28 0.32 6.34
N PHE A 328 8.73 0.12 7.54
CA PHE A 328 7.98 -1.11 7.86
C PHE A 328 8.71 -2.44 7.53
N ASP A 329 9.96 -2.42 7.07
CA ASP A 329 10.86 -3.57 6.98
C ASP A 329 11.05 -4.24 8.35
N ILE A 330 10.80 -3.47 9.41
CA ILE A 330 10.69 -3.96 10.79
C ILE A 330 9.58 -5.01 10.99
N LEU A 331 8.69 -5.20 10.01
CA LEU A 331 7.64 -6.24 9.98
C LEU A 331 8.13 -7.55 9.34
N ALA A 332 9.35 -7.60 8.80
CA ALA A 332 9.90 -8.79 8.18
C ALA A 332 10.09 -9.95 9.19
N LYS A 333 10.00 -11.20 8.71
CA LYS A 333 10.12 -12.40 9.57
C LYS A 333 11.51 -12.56 10.18
N HIS A 334 12.55 -12.15 9.47
CA HIS A 334 13.94 -12.27 9.90
C HIS A 334 14.63 -10.91 9.87
N LEU A 335 15.54 -10.71 10.81
CA LEU A 335 16.46 -9.57 10.84
C LEU A 335 17.58 -9.78 9.81
N ASN A 336 18.32 -8.71 9.51
CA ASN A 336 19.44 -8.75 8.56
C ASN A 336 20.57 -9.72 8.97
N ASP A 337 20.67 -10.07 10.26
CA ASP A 337 21.63 -11.06 10.79
C ASP A 337 21.08 -12.49 10.79
N GLY A 338 19.91 -12.72 10.17
CA GLY A 338 19.25 -14.02 10.07
C GLY A 338 18.46 -14.43 11.32
N LYS A 339 18.50 -13.65 12.41
CA LYS A 339 17.70 -13.95 13.62
C LYS A 339 16.21 -13.72 13.36
N ILE A 340 15.39 -14.43 14.11
CA ILE A 340 13.93 -14.25 14.08
C ILE A 340 13.58 -12.89 14.67
N ASN A 341 12.83 -12.11 13.91
CA ASN A 341 12.28 -10.85 14.39
C ASN A 341 11.19 -11.13 15.43
N GLN A 342 11.35 -10.56 16.63
CA GLN A 342 10.42 -10.74 17.75
C GLN A 342 9.16 -9.85 17.63
N LEU A 343 9.16 -8.83 16.78
CA LEU A 343 8.03 -7.92 16.64
C LEU A 343 6.76 -8.64 16.13
N PRO A 344 6.78 -9.44 15.04
CA PRO A 344 5.60 -10.18 14.60
C PRO A 344 5.04 -11.11 15.68
N LEU A 345 5.93 -11.79 16.43
CA LEU A 345 5.54 -12.67 17.52
C LEU A 345 4.90 -11.90 18.68
N PHE A 346 5.44 -10.73 19.01
CA PHE A 346 4.91 -9.87 20.06
C PHE A 346 3.55 -9.27 19.70
N LEU A 347 3.39 -8.81 18.45
CA LEU A 347 2.12 -8.24 17.99
C LEU A 347 1.04 -9.32 17.81
N GLY A 348 1.43 -10.53 17.42
CA GLY A 348 0.51 -11.63 17.14
C GLY A 348 -0.07 -11.54 15.72
N GLU A 349 -0.52 -12.68 15.23
CA GLU A 349 -0.98 -12.87 13.85
C GLU A 349 -2.08 -11.87 13.44
N PRO A 350 -3.18 -11.66 14.18
CA PRO A 350 -4.26 -10.76 13.73
C PRO A 350 -3.81 -9.31 13.50
N ALA A 351 -2.90 -8.81 14.36
CA ALA A 351 -2.37 -7.46 14.21
C ALA A 351 -1.40 -7.35 13.02
N MET A 352 -0.62 -8.40 12.77
CA MET A 352 0.29 -8.46 11.62
C MET A 352 -0.47 -8.54 10.30
N GLU A 353 -1.52 -9.37 10.23
CA GLU A 353 -2.38 -9.49 9.05
C GLU A 353 -3.02 -8.13 8.70
N PHE A 354 -3.48 -7.36 9.68
CA PHE A 354 -4.02 -6.01 9.43
C PHE A 354 -2.95 -5.06 8.87
N LEU A 355 -1.77 -5.05 9.50
CA LEU A 355 -0.66 -4.21 9.05
C LEU A 355 -0.23 -4.57 7.63
N TRP A 356 -0.12 -5.86 7.30
CA TRP A 356 0.25 -6.29 5.95
C TRP A 356 -0.83 -5.95 4.92
N ASP A 357 -2.11 -6.12 5.24
CA ASP A 357 -3.20 -5.72 4.33
C ASP A 357 -3.12 -4.24 3.99
N PHE A 358 -3.03 -3.37 4.99
CA PHE A 358 -3.11 -1.92 4.78
C PHE A 358 -1.82 -1.30 4.24
N LEU A 359 -0.65 -1.91 4.49
CA LEU A 359 0.65 -1.30 4.25
C LEU A 359 1.52 -2.02 3.20
N ASN A 360 1.43 -3.35 3.07
CA ASN A 360 2.45 -4.14 2.35
C ASN A 360 1.92 -4.96 1.18
N HIS A 361 0.74 -5.59 1.29
CA HIS A 361 0.24 -6.48 0.24
C HIS A 361 -0.05 -5.70 -1.04
N GLN A 362 0.50 -6.16 -2.17
CA GLN A 362 0.33 -5.50 -3.47
C GLN A 362 -1.15 -5.38 -3.89
N GLU A 363 -1.96 -6.39 -3.57
CA GLU A 363 -3.42 -6.40 -3.76
C GLU A 363 -4.18 -5.59 -2.70
N GLY A 364 -3.47 -5.09 -1.70
CA GLY A 364 -4.00 -4.19 -0.68
C GLY A 364 -3.83 -2.72 -1.06
N PRO A 365 -4.32 -1.80 -0.20
CA PRO A 365 -4.30 -0.37 -0.51
C PRO A 365 -2.90 0.27 -0.46
N CYS A 366 -1.88 -0.39 0.09
CA CYS A 366 -0.50 0.13 0.24
C CYS A 366 -0.46 1.59 0.68
N LEU A 367 -1.25 1.95 1.70
CA LEU A 367 -1.64 3.34 1.95
C LEU A 367 -0.47 4.27 2.16
N ARG A 368 0.56 3.81 2.90
CA ARG A 368 1.74 4.61 3.18
C ARG A 368 2.46 5.00 1.90
N ASP A 369 2.68 4.04 1.00
CA ASP A 369 3.42 4.29 -0.24
C ASP A 369 2.61 5.24 -1.13
N ARG A 370 1.35 4.90 -1.42
CA ARG A 370 0.49 5.68 -2.31
C ARG A 370 0.27 7.12 -1.81
N LEU A 371 0.08 7.33 -0.50
CA LEU A 371 -0.04 8.68 0.06
C LEU A 371 1.30 9.44 -0.01
N SER A 372 2.42 8.78 0.31
CA SER A 372 3.74 9.43 0.31
C SER A 372 4.23 9.83 -1.08
N HIS A 373 3.78 9.14 -2.14
CA HIS A 373 4.04 9.47 -3.54
C HIS A 373 2.97 10.37 -4.17
N GLY A 374 1.96 10.79 -3.39
CA GLY A 374 0.89 11.69 -3.86
C GLY A 374 -0.07 11.04 -4.85
N GLU A 375 -0.15 9.71 -4.91
CA GLU A 375 -0.94 8.97 -5.91
C GLU A 375 -2.44 8.98 -5.63
N ILE A 376 -2.87 9.36 -4.42
CA ILE A 376 -4.27 9.40 -4.01
C ILE A 376 -4.72 10.85 -3.84
N SER A 377 -5.93 11.14 -4.32
CA SER A 377 -6.61 12.42 -4.11
C SER A 377 -6.91 12.62 -2.62
N LEU A 378 -6.31 13.65 -2.01
CA LEU A 378 -6.52 13.95 -0.58
C LEU A 378 -7.96 14.38 -0.25
N PRO A 379 -8.65 15.20 -1.07
CA PRO A 379 -10.04 15.57 -0.82
C PRO A 379 -11.01 14.39 -0.93
N GLU A 380 -10.73 13.42 -1.79
CA GLU A 380 -11.58 12.25 -2.06
C GLU A 380 -11.18 11.02 -1.24
N PHE A 381 -10.29 11.18 -0.26
CA PHE A 381 -9.80 10.06 0.54
C PHE A 381 -10.93 9.42 1.37
N PRO A 382 -11.15 8.09 1.28
CA PRO A 382 -12.28 7.44 1.93
C PRO A 382 -12.25 7.57 3.45
N LYS A 383 -13.40 7.95 4.03
CA LYS A 383 -13.60 8.01 5.48
C LYS A 383 -13.33 6.65 6.12
N GLU A 384 -13.83 5.60 5.49
CA GLU A 384 -13.82 4.23 5.97
C GLU A 384 -12.38 3.78 6.24
N VAL A 385 -11.46 4.09 5.32
CA VAL A 385 -10.04 3.75 5.45
C VAL A 385 -9.39 4.47 6.63
N ALA A 386 -9.65 5.77 6.80
CA ALA A 386 -9.14 6.52 7.95
C ALA A 386 -9.72 5.98 9.28
N SER A 387 -11.00 5.63 9.30
CA SER A 387 -11.66 5.00 10.45
C SER A 387 -11.05 3.64 10.79
N GLN A 388 -10.77 2.78 9.81
CA GLN A 388 -10.12 1.47 10.03
C GLN A 388 -8.73 1.65 10.65
N LEU A 389 -7.91 2.54 10.10
CA LEU A 389 -6.58 2.84 10.63
C LEU A 389 -6.65 3.37 12.07
N LEU A 390 -7.59 4.26 12.36
CA LEU A 390 -7.77 4.82 13.70
C LEU A 390 -8.25 3.78 14.70
N ALA A 391 -9.23 2.95 14.33
CA ALA A 391 -9.75 1.88 15.17
C ALA A 391 -8.68 0.84 15.49
N PHE A 392 -7.90 0.41 14.49
CA PHE A 392 -6.76 -0.47 14.71
C PHE A 392 -5.70 0.18 15.62
N SER A 393 -5.34 1.44 15.34
CA SER A 393 -4.39 2.19 16.17
C SER A 393 -4.86 2.25 17.61
N PHE A 394 -6.15 2.51 17.85
CA PHE A 394 -6.73 2.53 19.19
C PHE A 394 -6.58 1.19 19.92
N VAL A 395 -6.93 0.07 19.27
CA VAL A 395 -6.78 -1.26 19.87
C VAL A 395 -5.31 -1.58 20.14
N LEU A 396 -4.41 -1.19 19.25
CA LEU A 396 -2.97 -1.33 19.48
C LEU A 396 -2.52 -0.54 20.70
N LEU A 397 -2.90 0.74 20.81
CA LEU A 397 -2.53 1.62 21.93
C LEU A 397 -3.00 1.10 23.30
N LEU A 398 -4.18 0.46 23.35
CA LEU A 398 -4.72 -0.16 24.56
C LEU A 398 -3.82 -1.27 25.13
N ARG A 399 -2.96 -1.87 24.31
CA ARG A 399 -1.99 -2.89 24.78
C ARG A 399 -0.82 -2.29 25.56
N PHE A 400 -0.70 -0.97 25.56
CA PHE A 400 0.45 -0.24 26.09
C PHE A 400 0.06 0.79 27.17
N ILE A 401 -1.16 0.72 27.71
CA ILE A 401 -1.58 1.49 28.88
C ILE A 401 -1.44 0.64 30.16
N ASP A 402 -1.58 1.30 31.31
CA ASP A 402 -1.59 0.65 32.63
C ASP A 402 -2.73 -0.38 32.76
N GLU A 403 -2.49 -1.48 33.48
CA GLU A 403 -3.43 -2.60 33.60
C GLU A 403 -4.76 -2.19 34.27
N ASP A 404 -4.72 -1.31 35.28
CA ASP A 404 -5.92 -0.84 35.96
C ASP A 404 -6.77 0.01 35.01
N LEU A 405 -6.13 0.89 34.23
CA LEU A 405 -6.80 1.72 33.24
C LEU A 405 -7.39 0.88 32.10
N PHE A 406 -6.65 -0.13 31.66
CA PHE A 406 -7.10 -1.08 30.65
C PHE A 406 -8.35 -1.85 31.11
N ALA A 407 -8.37 -2.31 32.37
CA ALA A 407 -9.52 -3.01 32.94
C ALA A 407 -10.78 -2.12 32.90
N VAL A 408 -10.65 -0.83 33.20
CA VAL A 408 -11.76 0.14 33.13
C VAL A 408 -12.26 0.31 31.69
N PHE A 409 -11.36 0.50 30.73
CA PHE A 409 -11.77 0.73 29.34
C PHE A 409 -12.35 -0.51 28.66
N LYS A 410 -11.88 -1.71 29.01
CA LYS A 410 -12.39 -2.99 28.48
C LYS A 410 -13.85 -3.26 28.86
N GLU A 411 -14.37 -2.63 29.92
CA GLU A 411 -15.77 -2.74 30.31
C GLU A 411 -16.72 -1.96 29.39
N LYS A 412 -16.22 -0.97 28.65
CA LYS A 412 -17.03 -0.22 27.69
C LYS A 412 -17.36 -1.10 26.48
N ALA A 413 -18.65 -1.25 26.17
CA ALA A 413 -19.14 -2.15 25.12
C ALA A 413 -18.52 -1.85 23.75
N ALA A 414 -18.39 -0.56 23.39
CA ALA A 414 -17.77 -0.15 22.13
C ALA A 414 -16.29 -0.55 22.04
N VAL A 415 -15.53 -0.38 23.12
CA VAL A 415 -14.11 -0.75 23.19
C VAL A 415 -13.94 -2.26 23.11
N ARG A 416 -14.75 -3.01 23.87
CA ARG A 416 -14.76 -4.47 23.87
C ARG A 416 -15.05 -5.04 22.47
N SER A 417 -16.01 -4.44 21.75
CA SER A 417 -16.33 -4.81 20.38
C SER A 417 -15.12 -4.66 19.44
N LEU A 418 -14.45 -3.50 19.48
CA LEU A 418 -13.25 -3.25 18.67
C LEU A 418 -12.12 -4.24 18.98
N MET A 419 -11.89 -4.53 20.26
CA MET A 419 -10.87 -5.50 20.66
C MET A 419 -11.17 -6.91 20.14
N ASN A 420 -12.42 -7.35 20.24
CA ASN A 420 -12.82 -8.66 19.74
C ASN A 420 -12.60 -8.77 18.23
N LEU A 421 -13.01 -7.74 17.47
CA LEU A 421 -12.80 -7.68 16.02
C LEU A 421 -11.32 -7.73 15.64
N ALA A 422 -10.47 -7.01 16.37
CA ALA A 422 -9.03 -7.01 16.14
C ALA A 422 -8.39 -8.38 16.41
N ILE A 423 -8.83 -9.10 17.44
CA ILE A 423 -8.31 -10.44 17.78
C ILE A 423 -8.75 -11.48 16.75
N THR A 424 -9.92 -11.32 16.13
CA THR A 424 -10.44 -12.22 15.10
C THR A 424 -10.08 -11.79 13.68
N TYR A 425 -9.23 -10.76 13.52
CA TYR A 425 -8.86 -10.28 12.21
C TYR A 425 -8.09 -11.35 11.42
N VAL A 426 -8.47 -11.53 10.16
CA VAL A 426 -7.82 -12.41 9.19
C VAL A 426 -7.63 -11.60 7.93
N SER A 427 -6.46 -11.72 7.29
CA SER A 427 -6.17 -10.98 6.07
C SER A 427 -7.23 -11.20 5.00
N ARG A 428 -7.52 -10.12 4.29
CA ARG A 428 -8.38 -10.03 3.12
C ARG A 428 -7.55 -9.91 1.85
N CYS A 429 -6.33 -9.37 1.93
CA CYS A 429 -5.44 -9.15 0.79
C CYS A 429 -4.41 -10.27 0.58
N HIS A 430 -4.24 -11.19 1.54
CA HIS A 430 -3.32 -12.30 1.43
C HIS A 430 -3.75 -13.21 0.26
N PRO A 431 -2.82 -13.75 -0.55
CA PRO A 431 -3.16 -14.57 -1.71
C PRO A 431 -4.10 -15.74 -1.40
N ALA A 432 -3.96 -16.38 -0.24
CA ALA A 432 -4.86 -17.45 0.19
C ALA A 432 -6.30 -16.96 0.45
N SER A 433 -6.46 -15.75 1.00
CA SER A 433 -7.76 -15.14 1.25
C SER A 433 -8.44 -14.69 -0.04
N GLN A 434 -7.65 -14.13 -0.98
CA GLN A 434 -8.12 -13.80 -2.31
C GLN A 434 -8.55 -15.05 -3.08
N LEU A 435 -7.77 -16.13 -2.99
CA LEU A 435 -8.11 -17.41 -3.58
C LEU A 435 -9.40 -17.97 -2.97
N LYS A 436 -9.58 -17.91 -1.65
CA LYS A 436 -10.83 -18.30 -0.99
C LYS A 436 -12.02 -17.48 -1.51
N LYS A 437 -11.86 -16.17 -1.66
CA LYS A 437 -12.90 -15.29 -2.21
C LYS A 437 -13.24 -15.66 -3.65
N GLN A 438 -12.24 -15.91 -4.48
CA GLN A 438 -12.42 -16.36 -5.86
C GLN A 438 -13.15 -17.69 -5.92
N VAL A 439 -12.79 -18.67 -5.08
CA VAL A 439 -13.47 -19.98 -4.99
C VAL A 439 -14.94 -19.80 -4.59
N LEU A 440 -15.24 -19.00 -3.56
CA LEU A 440 -16.62 -18.72 -3.14
C LEU A 440 -17.42 -17.96 -4.23
N SER A 441 -16.77 -17.05 -4.96
CA SER A 441 -17.38 -16.37 -6.10
C SER A 441 -17.66 -17.33 -7.26
N CYS A 442 -16.76 -18.29 -7.50
CA CYS A 442 -16.97 -19.35 -8.48
C CYS A 442 -18.13 -20.25 -8.07
N GLU A 443 -18.22 -20.67 -6.79
CA GLU A 443 -19.36 -21.41 -6.25
C GLU A 443 -20.67 -20.65 -6.47
N GLY A 444 -20.73 -19.37 -6.11
CA GLY A 444 -21.91 -18.54 -6.31
C GLY A 444 -22.31 -18.40 -7.80
N SER A 445 -21.30 -18.29 -8.68
CA SER A 445 -21.52 -18.22 -10.13
C SER A 445 -22.00 -19.55 -10.71
N LEU A 446 -21.46 -20.67 -10.20
CA LEU A 446 -21.88 -22.03 -10.54
C LEU A 446 -23.28 -22.35 -10.02
N GLY A 447 -23.67 -21.81 -8.87
CA GLY A 447 -25.04 -21.90 -8.36
C GLY A 447 -26.05 -21.08 -9.16
N ALA A 448 -25.59 -20.05 -9.88
CA ALA A 448 -26.42 -19.19 -10.73
C ALA A 448 -26.57 -19.71 -12.17
N TRP A 449 -25.81 -20.74 -12.56
CA TRP A 449 -25.97 -21.36 -13.87
C TRP A 449 -27.29 -22.14 -13.93
N PRO A 450 -28.07 -21.99 -15.03
CA PRO A 450 -29.28 -22.78 -15.21
C PRO A 450 -28.90 -24.27 -15.26
N LEU A 451 -29.57 -25.08 -14.43
CA LEU A 451 -29.47 -26.54 -14.50
C LEU A 451 -29.78 -26.98 -15.95
N LEU A 452 -28.85 -27.69 -16.58
CA LEU A 452 -29.11 -28.33 -17.86
C LEU A 452 -30.23 -29.36 -17.67
N PRO A 453 -31.24 -29.40 -18.55
CA PRO A 453 -32.28 -30.40 -18.45
C PRO A 453 -31.65 -31.79 -18.56
N LEU A 454 -31.99 -32.68 -17.62
CA LEU A 454 -31.61 -34.09 -17.73
C LEU A 454 -32.16 -34.66 -19.05
N PRO A 455 -31.45 -35.60 -19.69
CA PRO A 455 -32.00 -36.31 -20.85
C PRO A 455 -33.33 -36.96 -20.45
N GLU A 456 -34.43 -36.59 -21.12
CA GLU A 456 -35.58 -37.49 -21.18
C GLU A 456 -35.10 -38.77 -21.86
N GLU A 457 -35.43 -39.92 -21.27
CA GLU A 457 -35.09 -41.26 -21.76
C GLU A 457 -35.61 -41.43 -23.18
N ALA A 458 -34.81 -41.01 -24.17
CA ALA A 458 -35.12 -41.19 -25.58
C ALA A 458 -34.93 -42.66 -25.90
N GLU A 459 -36.03 -43.25 -26.35
CA GLU A 459 -36.21 -44.64 -26.70
C GLU A 459 -35.08 -45.14 -27.62
N ARG A 460 -34.65 -46.38 -27.33
CA ARG A 460 -33.64 -47.14 -28.06
C ARG A 460 -33.83 -47.05 -29.58
N GLU A 461 -32.85 -46.50 -30.29
CA GLU A 461 -32.57 -46.88 -31.68
C GLU A 461 -31.27 -47.71 -31.78
N PRO A 462 -31.24 -48.77 -32.62
CA PRO A 462 -30.12 -49.71 -32.65
C PRO A 462 -29.00 -49.23 -33.58
N VAL A 463 -27.81 -49.10 -32.98
CA VAL A 463 -26.46 -49.45 -33.47
C VAL A 463 -26.09 -49.09 -34.93
N ARG A 464 -25.07 -48.23 -35.05
CA ARG A 464 -23.90 -48.55 -35.90
C ARG A 464 -22.62 -48.29 -35.11
N SER A 465 -21.88 -49.38 -34.86
CA SER A 465 -20.53 -49.34 -34.30
C SER A 465 -19.53 -48.92 -35.36
N GLU A 466 -18.59 -48.05 -35.00
CA GLU A 466 -17.15 -48.30 -35.17
C GLU A 466 -16.35 -47.18 -34.50
N GLY A 467 -15.63 -47.54 -33.42
CA GLY A 467 -14.56 -46.75 -32.82
C GLY A 467 -15.00 -45.64 -31.87
N ASP A 468 -15.13 -45.95 -30.57
CA ASP A 468 -14.79 -45.03 -29.47
C ASP A 468 -15.01 -45.67 -28.08
N SER A 469 -14.21 -46.70 -27.76
CA SER A 469 -14.26 -47.33 -26.43
C SER A 469 -13.81 -46.41 -25.28
N GLU A 470 -13.06 -45.35 -25.58
CA GLU A 470 -12.65 -44.34 -24.60
C GLU A 470 -13.76 -43.31 -24.33
N THR A 471 -14.52 -42.94 -25.37
CA THR A 471 -15.64 -42.00 -25.26
C THR A 471 -16.83 -42.63 -24.54
N ASP A 472 -17.11 -43.93 -24.78
CA ASP A 472 -18.11 -44.70 -24.04
C ASP A 472 -17.72 -44.89 -22.55
N ALA A 473 -16.43 -45.12 -22.27
CA ALA A 473 -15.93 -45.24 -20.89
C ALA A 473 -15.96 -43.90 -20.13
N CYS A 474 -15.63 -42.79 -20.81
CA CYS A 474 -15.79 -41.44 -20.25
C CYS A 474 -17.27 -41.11 -19.98
N SER A 475 -18.17 -41.44 -20.91
CA SER A 475 -19.60 -41.18 -20.76
C SER A 475 -20.20 -41.99 -19.60
N ALA A 476 -19.78 -43.24 -19.43
CA ALA A 476 -20.14 -44.08 -18.28
C ALA A 476 -19.63 -43.51 -16.94
N LEU A 477 -18.37 -43.06 -16.89
CA LEU A 477 -17.77 -42.46 -15.71
C LEU A 477 -18.43 -41.12 -15.32
N ILE A 478 -18.76 -40.28 -16.31
CA ILE A 478 -19.49 -39.02 -16.09
C ILE A 478 -20.89 -39.33 -15.53
N THR A 479 -21.55 -40.36 -16.04
CA THR A 479 -22.88 -40.78 -15.57
C THR A 479 -22.85 -41.31 -14.13
N GLU A 480 -21.85 -42.13 -13.76
CA GLU A 480 -21.66 -42.59 -12.38
C GLU A 480 -21.38 -41.45 -11.41
N ILE A 481 -20.51 -40.50 -11.79
CA ILE A 481 -20.17 -39.34 -10.95
C ILE A 481 -21.39 -38.42 -10.77
N VAL A 482 -22.18 -38.17 -11.82
CA VAL A 482 -23.41 -37.36 -11.75
C VAL A 482 -24.49 -38.04 -10.90
N ALA A 483 -24.62 -39.38 -10.97
CA ALA A 483 -25.55 -40.14 -10.16
C ALA A 483 -25.19 -40.09 -8.66
N GLU A 484 -23.90 -40.23 -8.33
CA GLU A 484 -23.41 -40.14 -6.95
C GLU A 484 -23.59 -38.72 -6.37
N LEU A 485 -23.36 -37.69 -7.18
CA LEU A 485 -23.56 -36.29 -6.79
C LEU A 485 -25.05 -35.95 -6.54
N CYS A 486 -25.98 -36.50 -7.33
CA CYS A 486 -27.41 -36.32 -7.12
C CYS A 486 -27.92 -36.85 -5.77
N CYS A 487 -27.19 -37.79 -5.15
CA CYS A 487 -27.50 -38.35 -3.84
C CYS A 487 -27.09 -37.43 -2.67
N HIS A 488 -26.31 -36.38 -2.94
CA HIS A 488 -25.79 -35.44 -1.94
C HIS A 488 -26.38 -34.03 -2.03
N VAL A 489 -27.35 -33.79 -2.92
CA VAL A 489 -28.08 -32.52 -3.06
C VAL A 489 -29.35 -32.55 -2.17
N PRO A 490 -29.62 -31.53 -1.33
CA PRO A 490 -30.81 -31.49 -0.48
C PRO A 490 -32.14 -31.49 -1.27
N GLU A 491 -33.17 -32.16 -0.73
CA GLU A 491 -34.44 -32.51 -1.41
C GLU A 491 -35.31 -31.33 -1.92
N THR A 492 -34.99 -30.08 -1.62
CA THR A 492 -35.87 -28.92 -1.89
C THR A 492 -35.92 -28.43 -3.34
N HIS A 493 -35.23 -29.07 -4.28
CA HIS A 493 -35.09 -28.57 -5.65
C HIS A 493 -35.44 -29.57 -6.77
N ARG A 494 -36.31 -30.56 -6.51
CA ARG A 494 -36.80 -31.48 -7.58
C ARG A 494 -38.06 -30.93 -8.29
N ALA A 495 -37.80 -30.34 -9.45
CA ALA A 495 -38.59 -30.23 -10.71
C ALA A 495 -39.88 -29.37 -10.81
N ALA A 496 -39.97 -28.59 -11.90
CA ALA A 496 -41.17 -28.36 -12.73
C ALA A 496 -40.86 -27.66 -14.10
N HIS A 497 -40.81 -28.47 -15.18
CA HIS A 497 -41.25 -28.32 -16.60
C HIS A 497 -41.18 -27.03 -17.48
N LEU A 498 -40.94 -27.32 -18.79
CA LEU A 498 -41.23 -26.62 -20.09
C LEU A 498 -40.21 -25.59 -20.63
N ALA A 499 -39.88 -25.44 -21.93
CA ALA A 499 -40.05 -26.19 -23.19
C ALA A 499 -39.30 -25.43 -24.33
N GLY A 500 -38.72 -26.11 -25.33
CA GLY A 500 -38.35 -25.54 -26.65
C GLY A 500 -36.87 -25.71 -27.08
N PRO A 501 -36.57 -26.17 -28.32
CA PRO A 501 -35.27 -26.78 -28.66
C PRO A 501 -34.27 -25.86 -29.39
N LEU A 502 -32.97 -26.06 -29.11
CA LEU A 502 -31.83 -25.75 -29.98
C LEU A 502 -30.95 -27.02 -30.11
N PRO A 503 -30.30 -27.26 -31.26
CA PRO A 503 -29.79 -28.59 -31.61
C PRO A 503 -28.53 -28.99 -30.81
N PRO A 504 -28.39 -30.28 -30.47
CA PRO A 504 -27.34 -30.88 -29.64
C PRO A 504 -26.27 -31.54 -30.51
N GLU A 505 -25.00 -31.61 -30.14
CA GLU A 505 -24.49 -32.75 -29.36
C GLU A 505 -23.18 -32.43 -28.61
N ASP A 506 -22.38 -31.46 -29.05
CA ASP A 506 -21.04 -31.18 -28.45
C ASP A 506 -21.06 -30.23 -27.24
N MET A 507 -22.11 -29.42 -27.08
CA MET A 507 -22.28 -28.53 -25.90
C MET A 507 -22.76 -29.26 -24.64
N LYS A 508 -23.25 -30.50 -24.76
CA LYS A 508 -23.79 -31.27 -23.62
C LYS A 508 -22.71 -31.89 -22.73
N LEU A 509 -21.51 -32.12 -23.24
CA LEU A 509 -20.37 -32.66 -22.49
C LEU A 509 -19.53 -31.57 -21.80
N LEU A 510 -19.44 -30.38 -22.40
CA LEU A 510 -18.50 -29.34 -21.94
C LEU A 510 -18.88 -28.75 -20.57
N SER A 511 -20.17 -28.57 -20.29
CA SER A 511 -20.64 -27.97 -19.04
C SER A 511 -20.43 -28.89 -17.83
N PRO A 512 -20.86 -30.17 -17.84
CA PRO A 512 -20.53 -31.12 -16.77
C PRO A 512 -19.03 -31.33 -16.58
N MET A 513 -18.24 -31.32 -17.66
CA MET A 513 -16.78 -31.41 -17.59
C MET A 513 -16.12 -30.17 -16.97
N LEU A 514 -16.62 -28.97 -17.29
CA LEU A 514 -16.18 -27.72 -16.64
C LEU A 514 -16.54 -27.71 -15.15
N TYR A 515 -17.74 -28.19 -14.79
CA TYR A 515 -18.13 -28.39 -13.39
C TYR A 515 -17.21 -29.37 -12.67
N LEU A 516 -16.88 -30.50 -13.29
CA LEU A 516 -15.98 -31.51 -12.73
C LEU A 516 -14.57 -30.95 -12.53
N ILE A 517 -14.05 -30.19 -13.50
CA ILE A 517 -12.73 -29.55 -13.41
C ILE A 517 -12.72 -28.47 -12.31
N LEU A 518 -13.74 -27.61 -12.23
CA LEU A 518 -13.87 -26.60 -11.18
C LEU A 518 -14.00 -27.23 -9.78
N LEU A 519 -14.77 -28.31 -9.66
CA LEU A 519 -14.95 -29.04 -8.40
C LEU A 519 -13.67 -29.76 -7.97
N LEU A 520 -12.93 -30.37 -8.90
CA LEU A 520 -11.65 -31.04 -8.64
C LEU A 520 -10.54 -30.04 -8.30
N ILE A 521 -10.52 -28.87 -8.95
CA ILE A 521 -9.65 -27.75 -8.58
C ILE A 521 -10.01 -27.28 -7.17
N ALA A 522 -11.29 -27.07 -6.86
CA ALA A 522 -11.74 -26.67 -5.54
C ALA A 522 -11.37 -27.70 -4.46
N LEU A 523 -11.52 -29.01 -4.72
CA LEU A 523 -11.13 -30.09 -3.80
C LEU A 523 -9.61 -30.13 -3.54
N GLU A 524 -8.77 -29.93 -4.55
CA GLU A 524 -7.32 -29.88 -4.37
C GLU A 524 -6.84 -28.56 -3.74
N LEU A 525 -7.55 -27.44 -3.99
CA LEU A 525 -7.31 -26.16 -3.33
C LEU A 525 -7.72 -26.17 -1.86
N ILE A 526 -8.78 -26.89 -1.48
CA ILE A 526 -9.13 -27.12 -0.06
C ILE A 526 -7.99 -27.88 0.65
N ASN A 527 -7.26 -28.74 -0.07
CA ASN A 527 -6.12 -29.49 0.44
C ASN A 527 -4.78 -28.71 0.37
N ILE A 528 -4.77 -27.42 0.06
CA ILE A 528 -3.54 -26.59 0.02
C ILE A 528 -2.81 -26.57 1.37
N HIS A 529 -3.53 -26.69 2.48
CA HIS A 529 -2.94 -26.76 3.82
C HIS A 529 -1.98 -27.96 4.00
N MET A 530 -2.12 -29.01 3.18
CA MET A 530 -1.22 -30.17 3.16
C MET A 530 0.07 -29.93 2.35
N VAL A 531 0.21 -28.79 1.66
CA VAL A 531 1.39 -28.48 0.82
C VAL A 531 2.65 -28.20 1.67
N LEU A 532 2.48 -27.68 2.88
CA LEU A 532 3.59 -27.40 3.81
C LEU A 532 4.33 -28.66 4.29
N GLY A 533 3.74 -29.85 4.12
CA GLY A 533 4.36 -31.14 4.45
C GLY A 533 4.99 -31.89 3.29
N LYS A 534 4.96 -31.34 2.06
CA LYS A 534 5.40 -32.05 0.83
C LYS A 534 6.88 -31.84 0.54
N ASN A 535 7.52 -32.85 -0.03
CA ASN A 535 8.91 -32.73 -0.46
C ASN A 535 9.04 -31.93 -1.78
N ALA A 536 10.27 -31.50 -2.10
CA ALA A 536 10.52 -30.63 -3.27
C ALA A 536 10.08 -31.25 -4.61
N SER A 537 10.08 -32.58 -4.74
CA SER A 537 9.65 -33.29 -5.95
C SER A 537 8.13 -33.24 -6.11
N GLU A 538 7.40 -33.49 -5.04
CA GLU A 538 5.93 -33.42 -4.99
C GLU A 538 5.43 -32.01 -5.26
N TYR A 539 6.13 -30.99 -4.74
CA TYR A 539 5.83 -29.59 -5.02
C TYR A 539 5.98 -29.23 -6.50
N GLN A 540 7.05 -29.70 -7.15
CA GLN A 540 7.24 -29.50 -8.59
C GLN A 540 6.20 -30.22 -9.44
N GLN A 541 5.76 -31.42 -9.03
CA GLN A 541 4.69 -32.13 -9.72
C GLN A 541 3.34 -31.42 -9.59
N TYR A 542 3.04 -30.87 -8.42
CA TYR A 542 1.85 -30.04 -8.19
C TYR A 542 1.86 -28.75 -9.01
N LEU A 543 2.99 -28.04 -9.07
CA LEU A 543 3.14 -26.85 -9.91
C LEU A 543 2.96 -27.16 -11.39
N ARG A 544 3.50 -28.29 -11.87
CA ARG A 544 3.31 -28.74 -13.26
C ARG A 544 1.85 -29.06 -13.56
N PHE A 545 1.15 -29.67 -12.60
CA PHE A 545 -0.28 -29.93 -12.70
C PHE A 545 -1.09 -28.63 -12.80
N PHE A 546 -0.92 -27.69 -11.85
CA PHE A 546 -1.64 -26.41 -11.89
C PHE A 546 -1.34 -25.59 -13.15
N LYS A 547 -0.10 -25.58 -13.63
CA LYS A 547 0.25 -24.94 -14.92
C LYS A 547 -0.46 -25.60 -16.11
N CYS A 548 -0.57 -26.92 -16.11
CA CYS A 548 -1.31 -27.63 -17.16
C CYS A 548 -2.80 -27.30 -17.15
N VAL A 549 -3.39 -27.15 -15.95
CA VAL A 549 -4.79 -26.75 -15.78
C VAL A 549 -5.02 -25.31 -16.23
N LEU A 550 -4.15 -24.38 -15.83
CA LEU A 550 -4.25 -22.97 -16.22
C LEU A 550 -4.12 -22.79 -17.74
N GLN A 551 -3.12 -23.44 -18.35
CA GLN A 551 -2.93 -23.42 -19.81
C GLN A 551 -4.14 -23.99 -20.56
N TYR A 552 -4.80 -25.00 -19.98
CA TYR A 552 -6.04 -25.54 -20.52
C TYR A 552 -7.17 -24.52 -20.46
N THR A 553 -7.37 -23.86 -19.32
CA THR A 553 -8.42 -22.84 -19.16
C THR A 553 -8.26 -21.68 -20.15
N GLU A 554 -7.02 -21.22 -20.35
CA GLU A 554 -6.68 -20.16 -21.31
C GLU A 554 -6.95 -20.60 -22.76
N ASN A 555 -6.52 -21.81 -23.13
CA ASN A 555 -6.73 -22.34 -24.48
C ASN A 555 -8.21 -22.63 -24.76
N LEU A 556 -8.95 -23.12 -23.76
CA LEU A 556 -10.37 -23.37 -23.87
C LEU A 556 -11.14 -22.07 -24.09
N ALA A 557 -10.81 -20.99 -23.35
CA ALA A 557 -11.38 -19.66 -23.55
C ALA A 557 -11.06 -19.09 -24.94
N ALA A 558 -9.84 -19.32 -25.44
CA ALA A 558 -9.43 -18.89 -26.78
C ALA A 558 -10.18 -19.65 -27.89
N TYR A 559 -10.36 -20.97 -27.74
CA TYR A 559 -11.08 -21.79 -28.72
C TYR A 559 -12.59 -21.57 -28.70
N SER A 560 -13.20 -21.37 -27.52
CA SER A 560 -14.61 -21.02 -27.38
C SER A 560 -14.92 -19.65 -27.99
N ASN A 561 -14.03 -18.66 -27.84
CA ASN A 561 -14.19 -17.35 -28.47
C ASN A 561 -14.04 -17.36 -30.00
N GLN A 562 -13.39 -18.39 -30.56
CA GLN A 562 -13.20 -18.58 -32.00
C GLN A 562 -14.18 -19.59 -32.61
N ASN A 563 -15.16 -20.08 -31.84
CA ASN A 563 -16.10 -21.14 -32.25
C ASN A 563 -15.42 -22.41 -32.77
N LYS A 564 -14.24 -22.75 -32.23
CA LYS A 564 -13.44 -23.95 -32.57
C LYS A 564 -13.74 -25.08 -31.59
N TRP A 565 -14.94 -25.65 -31.73
CA TRP A 565 -15.53 -26.55 -30.74
C TRP A 565 -14.91 -27.96 -30.76
N ASP A 566 -14.55 -28.49 -31.93
CA ASP A 566 -13.89 -29.79 -32.07
C ASP A 566 -12.50 -29.79 -31.40
N GLU A 567 -11.75 -28.69 -31.55
CA GLU A 567 -10.46 -28.51 -30.90
C GLU A 567 -10.61 -28.35 -29.37
N ALA A 568 -11.68 -27.71 -28.91
CA ALA A 568 -12.01 -27.61 -27.49
C ALA A 568 -12.31 -28.99 -26.87
N VAL A 569 -13.05 -29.85 -27.58
CA VAL A 569 -13.36 -31.23 -27.14
C VAL A 569 -12.09 -32.08 -27.06
N HIS A 570 -11.25 -32.07 -28.10
CA HIS A 570 -9.97 -32.79 -28.08
C HIS A 570 -9.02 -32.31 -26.99
N LEU A 571 -8.96 -30.98 -26.77
CA LEU A 571 -8.17 -30.39 -25.70
C LEU A 571 -8.69 -30.85 -24.32
N SER A 572 -10.01 -30.91 -24.14
CA SER A 572 -10.67 -31.37 -22.91
C SER A 572 -10.34 -32.84 -22.62
N HIS A 573 -10.41 -33.70 -23.63
CA HIS A 573 -10.05 -35.13 -23.52
C HIS A 573 -8.59 -35.33 -23.11
N ALA A 574 -7.67 -34.59 -23.74
CA ALA A 574 -6.24 -34.67 -23.44
C ALA A 574 -5.90 -34.23 -22.00
N VAL A 575 -6.66 -33.28 -21.44
CA VAL A 575 -6.44 -32.78 -20.08
C VAL A 575 -7.07 -33.71 -19.04
N LEU A 576 -8.23 -34.30 -19.32
CA LEU A 576 -8.84 -35.32 -18.47
C LEU A 576 -7.94 -36.56 -18.31
N LEU A 577 -7.31 -37.04 -19.38
CA LEU A 577 -6.34 -38.13 -19.30
C LEU A 577 -5.12 -37.77 -18.43
N LYS A 578 -4.63 -36.53 -18.53
CA LYS A 578 -3.53 -36.03 -17.67
C LYS A 578 -3.95 -35.91 -16.21
N MET A 579 -5.19 -35.50 -15.95
CA MET A 579 -5.76 -35.39 -14.60
C MET A 579 -5.96 -36.78 -13.99
N TRP A 580 -6.52 -37.73 -14.74
CA TRP A 580 -6.67 -39.11 -14.32
C TRP A 580 -5.32 -39.75 -13.98
N ALA A 581 -4.31 -39.60 -14.84
CA ALA A 581 -2.96 -40.10 -14.58
C ALA A 581 -2.28 -39.45 -13.34
N PHE A 582 -2.64 -38.21 -13.01
CA PHE A 582 -2.16 -37.53 -11.80
C PHE A 582 -2.86 -38.06 -10.54
N ILE A 583 -4.18 -38.25 -10.59
CA ILE A 583 -5.00 -38.78 -9.49
C ILE A 583 -4.66 -40.24 -9.20
N GLU A 584 -4.51 -41.08 -10.23
CA GLU A 584 -4.08 -42.47 -10.06
C GLU A 584 -2.68 -42.55 -9.45
N LYS A 585 -1.73 -41.71 -9.88
CA LYS A 585 -0.41 -41.61 -9.24
C LYS A 585 -0.50 -41.23 -7.78
N LYS A 586 -1.41 -40.31 -7.42
CA LYS A 586 -1.65 -39.88 -6.05
C LYS A 586 -2.28 -41.01 -5.22
N GLN A 587 -3.28 -41.72 -5.74
CA GLN A 587 -3.89 -42.88 -5.08
C GLN A 587 -2.89 -44.03 -4.92
N MET A 588 -2.07 -44.33 -5.93
CA MET A 588 -0.97 -45.31 -5.81
C MET A 588 0.04 -44.93 -4.73
N LEU A 589 0.42 -43.66 -4.64
CA LEU A 589 1.37 -43.17 -3.62
C LEU A 589 0.78 -43.21 -2.21
N ILE A 590 -0.50 -42.88 -2.05
CA ILE A 590 -1.24 -43.02 -0.78
C ILE A 590 -1.33 -44.50 -0.38
N HIS A 591 -1.68 -45.38 -1.32
CA HIS A 591 -1.80 -46.81 -1.05
C HIS A 591 -0.43 -47.47 -0.77
N LEU A 592 0.66 -46.98 -1.38
CA LEU A 592 2.05 -47.36 -1.05
C LEU A 592 2.49 -46.85 0.33
N ALA A 593 2.03 -45.68 0.77
CA ALA A 593 2.28 -45.12 2.10
C ALA A 593 1.48 -45.83 3.22
N GLU A 594 0.28 -46.33 2.91
CA GLU A 594 -0.53 -47.18 3.81
C GLU A 594 0.02 -48.61 3.91
N LYS A 595 0.61 -49.14 2.82
CA LYS A 595 1.25 -50.46 2.83
C LYS A 595 2.61 -50.47 3.55
N SER A 596 3.28 -49.34 3.65
CA SER A 596 4.55 -49.21 4.40
C SER A 596 4.33 -49.03 5.90
N THR A 597 3.20 -48.44 6.31
CA THR A 597 2.82 -48.30 7.73
C THR A 597 2.22 -49.57 8.33
N SER A 598 1.67 -50.48 7.52
CA SER A 598 1.17 -51.80 7.96
C SER A 598 2.24 -52.90 8.06
N LYS A 599 3.51 -52.61 7.73
CA LYS A 599 4.65 -53.54 7.89
C LYS A 599 5.60 -53.21 9.05
N VAL A 600 5.22 -52.29 9.93
CA VAL A 600 5.90 -52.09 11.22
C VAL A 600 4.92 -52.43 12.34
N VAL A 601 4.81 -53.73 12.62
CA VAL A 601 4.41 -54.29 13.92
C VAL A 601 5.50 -55.25 14.34
#